data_AF-A0AAD5BQ72-F1
#
_entry.id   AF-A0AAD5BQ72-F1
#
_cell.length_a   1.000
_cell.length_b   1.000
_cell.length_c   1.000
_cell.angle_alpha   90.00
_cell.angle_beta   90.00
_cell.angle_gamma   90.00
#
_symmetry.space_group_name_H-M   'P 1'
#
loop_
_entity.id
_entity.type
_entity.pdbx_description
1 polymer ?
#
loop_
_entity_poly.entity_id
_entity_poly.type
_entity_poly.pdbx_seq_one_letter_code
_entity_poly.pdbx_strand_id
1 'polypeptide(L)'
;MEQISSLEELLSSRKHTLQKQVINNNFSTPRSSTLEDADNGLLDGMDIIPNKEMLLALSGKGYVKRMKPDTFNLQNRGTIGKSVGKLRVNDTMSDFLVCHAHDRLLYFSDKGIVYSAPAYEIPECSRAAAGTRLIPVYYLTLFHNEQGIRL
;
A
#
# COMPACT_ATOMS: atom_id res chain seq x y z
N MET A 1 -4.25 30.79 72.84
CA MET A 1 -2.80 30.89 72.53
C MET A 1 -2.40 29.81 71.52
N GLU A 2 -2.73 28.54 71.77
CA GLU A 2 -2.40 27.43 70.84
C GLU A 2 -2.99 27.57 69.43
N GLN A 3 -4.23 28.05 69.31
CA GLN A 3 -4.87 28.26 68.00
C GLN A 3 -4.20 29.36 67.16
N ILE A 4 -3.65 30.39 67.81
CA ILE A 4 -2.99 31.50 67.11
C ILE A 4 -1.63 31.02 66.56
N SER A 5 -0.88 30.27 67.37
CA SER A 5 0.37 29.64 66.96
C SER A 5 0.20 28.69 65.77
N SER A 6 -0.87 27.88 65.78
CA SER A 6 -1.16 26.92 64.69
C SER A 6 -1.51 27.62 63.38
N LEU A 7 -2.21 28.76 63.44
CA LEU A 7 -2.58 29.53 62.25
C LEU A 7 -1.39 30.32 61.68
N GLU A 8 -0.51 30.84 62.52
CA GLU A 8 0.75 31.48 62.08
C GLU A 8 1.69 30.47 61.40
N GLU A 9 1.76 29.25 61.93
CA GLU A 9 2.52 28.14 61.32
C GLU A 9 1.96 27.77 59.94
N LEU A 10 0.63 27.71 59.79
CA LEU A 10 -0.05 27.41 58.53
C LEU A 10 0.14 28.51 57.48
N LEU A 11 0.15 29.78 57.90
CA LEU A 11 0.39 30.94 57.03
C LEU A 11 1.86 31.09 56.61
N SER A 12 2.80 30.56 57.41
CA SER A 12 4.24 30.68 57.16
C SER A 12 4.76 29.86 55.98
N SER A 13 4.02 28.84 55.53
CA SER A 13 4.47 27.87 54.51
C SER A 13 3.51 27.77 53.31
N ARG A 14 3.99 28.20 52.14
CA ARG A 14 3.29 28.11 50.85
C ARG A 14 2.92 26.67 50.42
N LYS A 15 3.53 25.65 51.01
CA LYS A 15 3.29 24.23 50.65
C LYS A 15 1.92 23.71 51.11
N HIS A 16 1.30 24.33 52.12
CA HIS A 16 0.01 23.89 52.64
C HIS A 16 -1.21 24.42 51.85
N THR A 17 -1.01 25.32 50.89
CA THR A 17 -2.10 25.98 50.13
C THR A 17 -2.62 25.15 48.95
N LEU A 18 -2.20 23.90 48.79
CA LEU A 18 -2.63 23.05 47.68
C LEU A 18 -3.72 22.04 48.11
N GLN A 19 -4.86 22.56 48.58
CA GLN A 19 -6.08 21.77 48.81
C GLN A 19 -6.77 21.32 47.49
N LYS A 20 -6.01 21.02 46.42
CA LYS A 20 -6.58 20.36 45.23
C LYS A 20 -7.04 18.93 45.54
N GLN A 21 -6.44 18.28 46.55
CA GLN A 21 -6.79 16.91 46.94
C GLN A 21 -8.21 16.79 47.50
N VAL A 22 -8.67 17.78 48.29
CA VAL A 22 -10.00 17.74 48.93
C VAL A 22 -11.12 17.84 47.87
N ILE A 23 -10.93 18.69 46.86
CA ILE A 23 -11.91 18.87 45.78
C ILE A 23 -11.98 17.62 44.90
N ASN A 24 -10.83 16.99 44.61
CA ASN A 24 -10.79 15.79 43.77
C ASN A 24 -11.51 14.61 44.45
N ASN A 25 -11.36 14.41 45.75
CA ASN A 25 -12.00 13.28 46.44
C ASN A 25 -13.53 13.38 46.49
N ASN A 26 -14.08 14.60 46.59
CA ASN A 26 -15.52 14.79 46.77
C ASN A 26 -16.29 14.92 45.45
N PHE A 27 -15.62 15.34 44.37
CA PHE A 27 -16.26 15.60 43.07
C PHE A 27 -15.64 14.81 41.90
N SER A 28 -14.85 13.77 42.18
CA SER A 28 -14.30 12.90 41.13
C SER A 28 -15.42 12.11 40.46
N THR A 29 -15.70 12.44 39.21
CA THR A 29 -16.50 11.61 38.31
C THR A 29 -15.57 10.80 37.41
N PRO A 30 -15.78 9.48 37.23
CA PRO A 30 -14.97 8.72 36.28
C PRO A 30 -15.12 9.32 34.88
N ARG A 31 -14.02 9.34 34.11
CA ARG A 31 -14.04 9.82 32.73
C ARG A 31 -15.04 8.97 31.93
N SER A 32 -16.06 9.60 31.36
CA SER A 32 -17.10 8.89 30.58
C SER A 32 -16.60 8.36 29.23
N SER A 33 -15.53 8.93 28.69
CA SER A 33 -14.95 8.52 27.41
C SER A 33 -13.76 7.57 27.61
N THR A 34 -13.76 6.45 26.91
CA THR A 34 -12.57 5.65 26.67
C THR A 34 -11.73 6.29 25.57
N LEU A 35 -10.42 6.40 25.80
CA LEU A 35 -9.49 6.68 24.70
C LEU A 35 -9.22 5.32 24.07
N GLU A 36 -9.87 5.06 22.94
CA GLU A 36 -9.45 4.00 22.05
C GLU A 36 -8.27 4.56 21.27
N ASP A 37 -7.11 3.87 21.33
CA ASP A 37 -6.03 4.16 20.40
C ASP A 37 -6.62 4.02 19.01
N ALA A 38 -6.62 5.11 18.25
CA ALA A 38 -7.17 5.15 16.89
C ALA A 38 -6.25 4.35 15.97
N ASP A 39 -6.35 3.04 16.08
CA ASP A 39 -6.02 2.07 15.05
C ASP A 39 -6.25 0.67 15.64
N ASN A 40 -7.38 0.06 15.30
CA ASN A 40 -7.35 -1.39 14.97
C ASN A 40 -6.65 -1.58 13.61
N GLY A 41 -5.61 -0.77 13.35
CA GLY A 41 -5.03 -0.37 12.08
C GLY A 41 -4.07 -1.39 11.56
N LEU A 42 -4.63 -2.47 11.04
CA LEU A 42 -3.98 -3.17 9.95
C LEU A 42 -4.28 -2.39 8.68
N LEU A 43 -3.51 -1.33 8.43
CA LEU A 43 -3.43 -0.72 7.10
C LEU A 43 -3.01 -1.82 6.14
N ASP A 44 -3.84 -2.11 5.14
CA ASP A 44 -3.47 -3.05 4.10
C ASP A 44 -2.42 -2.40 3.20
N GLY A 45 -1.56 -3.19 2.57
CA GLY A 45 -0.60 -2.69 1.59
C GLY A 45 -1.28 -1.92 0.46
N MET A 46 -2.54 -2.23 0.15
CA MET A 46 -3.38 -1.49 -0.80
C MET A 46 -3.60 -0.03 -0.39
N ASP A 47 -3.81 0.26 0.90
CA ASP A 47 -4.17 1.59 1.39
C ASP A 47 -3.02 2.60 1.23
N ILE A 48 -1.79 2.10 1.20
CA ILE A 48 -0.57 2.89 1.02
C ILE A 48 -0.36 3.25 -0.46
N ILE A 49 -0.89 2.45 -1.38
CA ILE A 49 -0.60 2.57 -2.81
C ILE A 49 -1.67 3.45 -3.46
N PRO A 50 -1.31 4.54 -4.17
CA PRO A 50 -2.30 5.37 -4.83
C PRO A 50 -2.92 4.64 -6.02
N ASN A 51 -4.24 4.72 -6.15
CA ASN A 51 -4.96 4.14 -7.28
C ASN A 51 -4.75 4.97 -8.57
N LYS A 52 -3.63 4.72 -9.26
CA LYS A 52 -3.25 5.42 -10.49
C LYS A 52 -3.34 4.50 -11.69
N GLU A 53 -3.63 5.10 -12.84
CA GLU A 53 -3.58 4.43 -14.13
C GLU A 53 -2.15 3.96 -14.45
N MET A 54 -2.05 2.76 -15.00
CA MET A 54 -0.82 2.06 -15.29
C MET A 54 -0.97 1.24 -16.58
N LEU A 55 0.15 1.09 -17.28
CA LEU A 55 0.25 0.25 -18.46
C LEU A 55 0.97 -1.04 -18.09
N LEU A 56 0.30 -2.16 -18.33
CA LEU A 56 0.87 -3.49 -18.23
C LEU A 56 1.30 -3.98 -19.60
N ALA A 57 2.49 -4.54 -19.63
CA ALA A 57 3.09 -5.13 -20.82
C ALA A 57 3.36 -6.61 -20.54
N LEU A 58 2.68 -7.49 -21.28
CA LEU A 58 2.88 -8.93 -21.29
C LEU A 58 3.71 -9.40 -22.49
N SER A 59 4.78 -10.14 -22.20
CA SER A 59 5.59 -10.81 -23.19
C SER A 59 5.09 -12.23 -23.48
N GLY A 60 5.31 -12.74 -24.69
CA GLY A 60 4.90 -14.09 -25.10
C GLY A 60 5.51 -15.21 -24.25
N LYS A 61 6.69 -15.00 -23.67
CA LYS A 61 7.28 -15.93 -22.69
C LYS A 61 6.79 -15.78 -21.24
N GLY A 62 5.70 -15.03 -21.02
CA GLY A 62 5.12 -14.83 -19.69
C GLY A 62 5.92 -13.89 -18.79
N TYR A 63 6.63 -12.91 -19.38
CA TYR A 63 7.22 -11.81 -18.62
C TYR A 63 6.23 -10.65 -18.56
N VAL A 64 6.05 -10.09 -17.37
CA VAL A 64 5.18 -8.94 -17.15
C VAL A 64 5.96 -7.80 -16.54
N LYS A 65 5.61 -6.58 -16.94
CA LYS A 65 6.10 -5.36 -16.31
C LYS A 65 5.03 -4.29 -16.29
N ARG A 66 5.05 -3.49 -15.23
CA ARG A 66 4.24 -2.29 -15.10
C ARG A 66 5.05 -1.06 -15.52
N MET A 67 4.41 -0.17 -16.26
CA MET A 67 4.96 1.12 -16.68
C MET A 67 3.92 2.21 -16.46
N LYS A 68 4.37 3.46 -16.35
CA LYS A 68 3.46 4.61 -16.36
C LYS A 68 2.85 4.79 -17.77
N PRO A 69 1.58 5.20 -17.89
CA PRO A 69 0.95 5.45 -19.19
C PRO A 69 1.73 6.52 -19.99
N ASP A 70 2.24 7.55 -19.30
CA ASP A 70 3.07 8.62 -19.87
C ASP A 70 4.37 8.14 -20.54
N THR A 71 4.76 6.88 -20.36
CA THR A 71 5.93 6.33 -21.07
C THR A 71 5.70 6.34 -22.59
N PHE A 72 4.44 6.22 -23.02
CA PHE A 72 4.00 6.22 -24.41
C PHE A 72 3.19 7.48 -24.74
N ASN A 73 3.86 8.63 -24.75
CA ASN A 73 3.22 9.86 -25.25
C ASN A 73 2.61 9.71 -26.63
N LEU A 74 1.52 10.45 -26.84
CA LEU A 74 0.87 10.62 -28.14
C LEU A 74 1.91 11.03 -29.20
N GLN A 75 1.90 10.33 -30.32
CA GLN A 75 2.73 10.66 -31.47
C GLN A 75 1.88 11.20 -32.62
N ASN A 76 2.41 12.19 -33.34
CA ASN A 76 1.77 12.73 -34.53
C ASN A 76 1.94 11.78 -35.73
N ARG A 77 1.03 11.90 -36.70
CA ARG A 77 1.08 11.13 -37.95
C ARG A 77 2.45 11.28 -38.64
N GLY A 78 2.94 10.18 -39.22
CA GLY A 78 4.25 10.13 -39.89
C GLY A 78 5.45 9.89 -38.98
N THR A 79 5.24 9.76 -37.66
CA THR A 79 6.32 9.46 -36.70
C THR A 79 6.41 7.96 -36.44
N ILE A 80 7.63 7.42 -36.31
CA ILE A 80 7.85 6.02 -35.93
C ILE A 80 7.47 5.82 -34.45
N GLY A 81 6.69 4.77 -34.19
CA GLY A 81 6.29 4.29 -32.86
C GLY A 81 7.42 4.28 -31.83
N LYS A 82 7.15 4.65 -30.59
CA LYS A 82 8.09 4.37 -29.49
C LYS A 82 8.16 2.85 -29.26
N SER A 83 9.33 2.26 -29.50
CA SER A 83 9.58 0.84 -29.19
C SER A 83 9.34 0.55 -27.71
N VAL A 84 8.94 -0.66 -27.33
CA VAL A 84 8.72 -1.04 -25.91
C VAL A 84 10.01 -1.40 -25.19
N GLY A 85 11.16 -1.31 -25.86
CA GLY A 85 12.49 -1.62 -25.31
C GLY A 85 12.97 -3.01 -25.73
N LYS A 86 14.14 -3.41 -25.23
CA LYS A 86 14.69 -4.75 -25.51
C LYS A 86 13.96 -5.78 -24.64
N LEU A 87 13.26 -6.69 -25.31
CA LEU A 87 12.80 -7.93 -24.70
C LEU A 87 13.98 -8.90 -24.52
N ARG A 88 13.76 -9.99 -23.77
CA ARG A 88 14.76 -11.08 -23.67
C ARG A 88 15.00 -11.72 -25.04
N VAL A 89 16.10 -12.45 -25.17
CA VAL A 89 16.44 -13.15 -26.42
C VAL A 89 15.32 -14.13 -26.81
N ASN A 90 14.93 -14.09 -28.09
CA ASN A 90 13.83 -14.86 -28.67
C ASN A 90 12.48 -14.61 -28.01
N ASP A 91 12.22 -13.38 -27.54
CA ASP A 91 10.96 -13.02 -26.89
C ASP A 91 10.28 -11.87 -27.64
N THR A 92 8.97 -11.95 -27.75
CA THR A 92 8.13 -10.97 -28.48
C THR A 92 7.04 -10.46 -27.56
N MET A 93 6.67 -9.20 -27.77
CA MET A 93 5.56 -8.61 -27.07
C MET A 93 4.25 -9.31 -27.44
N SER A 94 3.44 -9.70 -26.46
CA SER A 94 2.11 -10.30 -26.67
C SER A 94 1.06 -9.21 -26.60
N ASP A 95 0.82 -8.68 -25.39
CA ASP A 95 -0.36 -7.87 -25.10
C ASP A 95 -0.03 -6.66 -24.24
N PHE A 96 -0.87 -5.63 -24.37
CA PHE A 96 -0.87 -4.44 -23.55
C PHE A 96 -2.23 -4.27 -22.91
N LEU A 97 -2.23 -3.96 -21.61
CA LEU A 97 -3.43 -3.66 -20.86
C LEU A 97 -3.24 -2.34 -20.12
N VAL A 98 -4.25 -1.49 -20.17
CA VAL A 98 -4.32 -0.29 -19.33
C VAL A 98 -5.30 -0.58 -18.20
N CYS A 99 -4.85 -0.42 -16.97
CA CYS A 99 -5.67 -0.63 -15.78
C CYS A 99 -5.21 0.31 -14.67
N HIS A 100 -5.93 0.34 -13.56
CA HIS A 100 -5.52 1.07 -12.37
C HIS A 100 -4.78 0.16 -11.38
N ALA A 101 -4.01 0.76 -10.48
CA ALA A 101 -3.21 0.02 -9.50
C ALA A 101 -4.04 -0.89 -8.59
N HIS A 102 -5.27 -0.49 -8.25
CA HIS A 102 -6.17 -1.27 -7.38
C HIS A 102 -7.03 -2.29 -8.14
N ASP A 103 -6.97 -2.30 -9.47
CA ASP A 103 -7.69 -3.28 -10.27
C ASP A 103 -7.11 -4.68 -10.06
N ARG A 104 -7.96 -5.70 -10.29
CA ARG A 104 -7.55 -7.11 -10.20
C ARG A 104 -7.30 -7.67 -11.60
N LEU A 105 -6.15 -8.29 -11.76
CA LEU A 105 -5.77 -9.03 -12.96
C LEU A 105 -6.21 -10.48 -12.79
N LEU A 106 -6.81 -11.02 -13.86
CA LEU A 106 -7.23 -12.41 -13.93
C LEU A 106 -6.32 -13.14 -14.91
N TYR A 107 -5.85 -14.31 -14.50
CA TYR A 107 -5.00 -15.16 -15.32
C TYR A 107 -5.70 -16.49 -15.54
N PHE A 108 -5.94 -16.82 -16.81
CA PHE A 108 -6.56 -18.08 -17.18
C PHE A 108 -5.46 -19.07 -17.58
N SER A 109 -5.37 -20.18 -16.86
CA SER A 109 -4.56 -21.34 -17.26
C SER A 109 -5.35 -22.22 -18.22
N ASP A 110 -4.65 -22.91 -19.11
CA ASP A 110 -5.21 -23.93 -20.02
C ASP A 110 -5.93 -25.07 -19.27
N LYS A 111 -5.63 -25.25 -17.97
CA LYS A 111 -6.31 -26.21 -17.08
C LYS A 111 -7.66 -25.72 -16.55
N GLY A 112 -8.10 -24.52 -16.94
CA GLY A 112 -9.35 -23.91 -16.45
C GLY A 112 -9.25 -23.33 -15.04
N ILE A 113 -8.04 -23.13 -14.52
CA ILE A 113 -7.81 -22.46 -13.23
C ILE A 113 -7.70 -20.96 -13.48
N VAL A 114 -8.40 -20.18 -12.66
CA VAL A 114 -8.35 -18.72 -12.68
C VAL A 114 -7.55 -18.25 -11.47
N TYR A 115 -6.46 -17.52 -11.73
CA TYR A 115 -5.70 -16.85 -10.69
C TYR A 115 -6.08 -15.37 -10.69
N SER A 116 -6.08 -14.75 -9.51
CA SER A 116 -6.43 -13.35 -9.37
C SER A 116 -5.44 -12.64 -8.46
N ALA A 117 -4.88 -11.55 -8.95
CA ALA A 117 -3.93 -10.76 -8.20
C ALA A 117 -4.14 -9.26 -8.44
N PRO A 118 -3.88 -8.40 -7.45
CA PRO A 118 -3.97 -6.97 -7.67
C PRO A 118 -2.85 -6.47 -8.58
N ALA A 119 -3.17 -5.46 -9.39
CA ALA A 119 -2.25 -4.96 -10.41
C ALA A 119 -1.00 -4.29 -9.83
N TYR A 120 -1.09 -3.70 -8.63
CA TYR A 120 0.04 -3.06 -7.96
C TYR A 120 1.17 -4.02 -7.53
N GLU A 121 0.90 -5.32 -7.45
CA GLU A 121 1.88 -6.33 -7.06
C GLU A 121 2.93 -6.55 -8.17
N ILE A 122 2.59 -6.18 -9.40
CA ILE A 122 3.51 -6.24 -10.54
C ILE A 122 4.56 -5.13 -10.41
N PRO A 123 5.86 -5.47 -10.50
CA PRO A 123 6.93 -4.49 -10.33
C PRO A 123 6.88 -3.42 -11.42
N GLU A 124 7.01 -2.18 -10.98
CA GLU A 124 7.21 -1.05 -11.88
C GLU A 124 8.63 -1.10 -12.46
N CYS A 125 8.73 -1.02 -13.77
CA CYS A 125 9.99 -1.16 -14.50
C CYS A 125 10.06 -0.14 -15.62
N SER A 126 11.27 0.22 -16.02
CA SER A 126 11.47 1.07 -17.19
C SER A 126 11.13 0.31 -18.47
N ARG A 127 10.89 1.06 -19.55
CA ARG A 127 10.67 0.51 -20.90
C ARG A 127 11.78 -0.46 -21.32
N ALA A 128 13.04 -0.13 -21.06
CA ALA A 128 14.16 -0.98 -21.47
C ALA A 128 14.32 -2.28 -20.65
N ALA A 129 13.66 -2.41 -19.49
CA ALA A 129 13.76 -3.58 -18.64
C ALA A 129 12.91 -4.75 -19.18
N ALA A 130 13.39 -5.97 -18.94
CA ALA A 130 12.68 -7.19 -19.36
C ALA A 130 11.45 -7.52 -18.49
N GLY A 131 11.35 -6.93 -17.29
CA GLY A 131 10.30 -7.27 -16.32
C GLY A 131 10.57 -8.56 -15.56
N THR A 132 9.55 -9.03 -14.84
CA THR A 132 9.59 -10.23 -14.02
C THR A 132 8.73 -11.30 -14.67
N ARG A 133 9.06 -12.58 -14.48
CA ARG A 133 8.15 -13.65 -14.91
C ARG A 133 6.84 -13.52 -14.12
N LEU A 134 5.72 -13.85 -14.75
CA LEU A 134 4.42 -13.95 -14.09
C LEU A 134 4.43 -15.02 -12.99
N ILE A 135 5.16 -16.12 -13.21
CA ILE A 135 5.13 -17.31 -12.38
C ILE A 135 5.70 -17.09 -10.95
N PRO A 136 6.80 -16.35 -10.71
CA PRO A 136 7.37 -16.20 -9.37
C PRO A 136 6.81 -15.04 -8.54
N VAL A 137 6.02 -14.12 -9.11
CA VAL A 137 5.41 -13.02 -8.32
C VAL A 137 4.34 -13.57 -7.39
N TYR A 138 3.67 -14.63 -7.82
CA TYR A 138 2.70 -15.38 -7.04
C TYR A 138 3.39 -16.66 -6.58
N TYR A 139 3.09 -17.16 -5.37
CA TYR A 139 3.64 -18.41 -4.83
C TYR A 139 3.17 -19.65 -5.62
N LEU A 140 3.49 -19.73 -6.91
CA LEU A 140 3.22 -20.87 -7.78
C LEU A 140 4.45 -21.78 -7.79
N THR A 141 4.70 -22.41 -6.65
CA THR A 141 5.51 -23.62 -6.65
C THR A 141 4.71 -24.67 -7.42
N LEU A 142 5.33 -25.26 -8.45
CA LEU A 142 4.79 -26.26 -9.39
C LEU A 142 4.09 -25.62 -10.60
N PHE A 143 4.82 -25.49 -11.72
CA PHE A 143 4.66 -26.34 -12.91
C PHE A 143 5.56 -25.78 -14.03
N HIS A 144 6.58 -26.56 -14.39
CA HIS A 144 7.24 -26.44 -15.68
C HIS A 144 6.20 -26.77 -16.77
N ASN A 145 6.09 -25.93 -17.80
CA ASN A 145 5.37 -26.18 -19.07
C ASN A 145 3.88 -25.79 -19.13
N GLU A 146 3.53 -24.52 -18.96
CA GLU A 146 2.25 -24.01 -19.47
C GLU A 146 2.49 -22.87 -20.47
N GLN A 147 1.97 -23.06 -21.68
CA GLN A 147 2.20 -22.26 -22.88
C GLN A 147 0.98 -21.37 -23.11
N GLY A 148 0.75 -20.41 -22.23
CA GLY A 148 -0.29 -19.40 -22.47
C GLY A 148 -0.97 -18.95 -21.20
N ILE A 149 -0.40 -17.93 -20.57
CA ILE A 149 -1.19 -17.12 -19.65
C ILE A 149 -1.83 -16.02 -20.50
N ARG A 150 -3.15 -16.03 -20.57
CA ARG A 150 -3.94 -14.94 -21.17
C ARG A 150 -4.51 -14.05 -20.07
N LEU A 151 -4.43 -12.74 -20.32
CA LEU A 151 -5.03 -11.66 -19.52
C LEU A 151 -6.44 -11.36 -20.04
#